data_AF-A0A9E4WCD5-F1
#
_entry.id   AF-A0A9E4WCD5-F1
#
_cell.length_a   1.000
_cell.length_b   1.000
_cell.length_c   1.000
_cell.angle_alpha   90.00
_cell.angle_beta   90.00
_cell.angle_gamma   90.00
#
_symmetry.space_group_name_H-M   'P 1'
#
loop_
_entity.id
_entity.type
_entity.pdbx_description
1 polymer ?
#
loop_
_entity_poly.entity_id
_entity_poly.type
_entity_poly.pdbx_seq_one_letter_code
_entity_poly.pdbx_strand_id
1 'polypeptide(L)'
;TRTEKLALLTVLVVGVGALSILAFLPFHLNYETFNNGLDISKWRTPVDRFLGIHGLFLFVIASFLLYQARGTFKELVWGLRDNGPDSTVPGITWLRVCVAGGILAAAFFGAAGFWNVALLLVFLTLAGMAAWRVFASQDEDRPFEIVPLVLLGLALLIGIGVDLVRVEGDIGRMNTFFKYYLEIWVLLSIVSAYMLWHLGSSGFLRPSIGWRSGAWLVVLVVLIGSSLIYTALGSRARISDRFTDGPSTLDGAAYMSEALHQEQEQPLELKWDQEAIRWIQDNVEGSPVILEAHLVQYRWGARFANYTGLPTVIGWPWHQIQQRAAYSYAIQDRAEDVKEMYETTDEERALELLRKYRVKYVVVGDLERIVYGGEGLGKFENLARKVFENQGTAIYEGRWN
;
A
#
# COMPACT_ATOMS: atom_id res chain seq x y z
N THR A 1 40.31 11.46 -9.76
CA THR A 1 40.91 10.15 -9.40
C THR A 1 39.86 9.21 -8.81
N ARG A 2 40.12 7.88 -8.71
CA ARG A 2 39.19 6.92 -8.08
C ARG A 2 38.90 7.27 -6.61
N THR A 3 39.90 7.81 -5.93
CA THR A 3 39.83 8.31 -4.55
C THR A 3 38.90 9.52 -4.42
N GLU A 4 38.98 10.50 -5.32
CA GLU A 4 38.04 11.64 -5.34
C GLU A 4 36.59 11.20 -5.59
N LYS A 5 36.35 10.27 -6.54
CA LYS A 5 35.00 9.74 -6.81
C LYS A 5 34.44 9.02 -5.58
N LEU A 6 35.26 8.23 -4.88
CA LEU A 6 34.86 7.54 -3.66
C LEU A 6 34.57 8.54 -2.53
N ALA A 7 35.42 9.56 -2.36
CA ALA A 7 35.22 10.59 -1.35
C ALA A 7 33.92 11.38 -1.58
N LEU A 8 33.65 11.78 -2.83
CA LEU A 8 32.39 12.45 -3.20
C LEU A 8 31.18 11.56 -2.89
N LEU A 9 31.23 10.28 -3.25
CA LEU A 9 30.16 9.33 -2.97
C LEU A 9 29.93 9.18 -1.46
N THR A 10 31.00 9.06 -0.67
CA THR A 10 30.90 8.98 0.79
C THR A 10 30.26 10.24 1.37
N VAL A 11 30.70 11.42 0.95
CA VAL A 11 30.11 12.70 1.41
C VAL A 11 28.64 12.77 1.04
N LEU A 12 28.26 12.33 -0.16
CA LEU A 12 26.88 12.35 -0.61
C LEU A 12 26.01 11.37 0.20
N VAL A 13 26.47 10.13 0.39
CA VAL A 13 25.74 9.11 1.17
C VAL A 13 25.58 9.54 2.62
N VAL A 14 26.66 10.00 3.26
CA VAL A 14 26.63 10.47 4.65
C VAL A 14 25.78 11.74 4.78
N GLY A 15 25.93 12.68 3.85
CA GLY A 15 25.17 13.93 3.83
C GLY A 15 23.68 13.70 3.68
N VAL A 16 23.26 12.85 2.73
CA VAL A 16 21.86 12.45 2.57
C VAL A 16 21.35 11.74 3.82
N GLY A 17 22.09 10.77 4.36
CA GLY A 17 21.70 10.05 5.58
C GLY A 17 21.53 10.98 6.79
N ALA A 18 22.47 11.89 7.02
CA ALA A 18 22.43 12.85 8.11
C ALA A 18 21.24 13.83 7.96
N LEU A 19 21.05 14.39 6.77
CA LEU A 19 19.93 15.29 6.49
C LEU A 19 18.58 14.58 6.67
N SER A 20 18.46 13.32 6.23
CA SER A 20 17.24 12.52 6.44
C SER A 20 16.96 12.30 7.93
N ILE A 21 17.95 11.91 8.73
CA ILE A 21 17.76 11.70 10.18
C ILE A 21 17.39 13.01 10.87
N LEU A 22 18.06 14.11 10.55
CA LEU A 22 17.79 15.42 11.15
C LEU A 22 16.41 15.94 10.78
N ALA A 23 16.00 15.82 9.51
CA ALA A 23 14.70 16.26 9.04
C ALA A 23 13.53 15.50 9.72
N PHE A 24 13.75 14.25 10.10
CA PHE A 24 12.76 13.40 10.77
C PHE A 24 13.06 13.17 12.25
N LEU A 25 13.93 13.99 12.87
CA LEU A 25 14.34 13.80 14.25
C LEU A 25 13.17 13.78 15.25
N PRO A 26 12.15 14.67 15.17
CA PRO A 26 11.00 14.59 16.06
C PRO A 26 10.24 13.27 15.93
N PHE A 27 10.15 12.72 14.72
CA PHE A 27 9.56 11.41 14.51
C PHE A 27 10.42 10.32 15.17
N HIS A 28 11.73 10.30 14.92
CA HIS A 28 12.63 9.29 15.49
C HIS A 28 12.68 9.31 17.02
N LEU A 29 12.55 10.49 17.65
CA LEU A 29 12.54 10.64 19.10
C LEU A 29 11.23 10.16 19.77
N ASN A 30 10.12 10.17 19.03
CA ASN A 30 8.79 9.82 19.55
C ASN A 30 8.21 8.55 18.90
N TYR A 31 8.97 7.89 18.02
CA TYR A 31 8.52 6.72 17.31
C TYR A 31 8.47 5.53 18.27
N GLU A 32 7.26 5.04 18.51
CA GLU A 32 7.02 3.80 19.23
C GLU A 32 6.67 2.71 18.22
N THR A 33 7.29 1.55 18.39
CA THR A 33 6.95 0.34 17.65
C THR A 33 6.58 -0.77 18.63
N PHE A 34 5.39 -1.31 18.43
CA PHE A 34 4.84 -2.37 19.28
C PHE A 34 5.05 -3.76 18.70
N ASN A 35 5.56 -3.86 17.47
CA ASN A 35 5.86 -5.13 16.83
C ASN A 35 7.04 -5.00 15.86
N ASN A 36 8.15 -5.69 16.18
CA ASN A 36 9.37 -5.70 15.39
C ASN A 36 9.82 -7.11 14.99
N GLY A 37 8.99 -8.13 15.24
CA GLY A 37 9.38 -9.51 14.96
C GLY A 37 9.29 -9.86 13.48
N LEU A 38 9.98 -10.93 13.13
CA LEU A 38 9.84 -11.62 11.84
C LEU A 38 9.43 -13.06 12.11
N ASP A 39 8.38 -13.49 11.42
CA ASP A 39 7.89 -14.86 11.42
C ASP A 39 8.12 -15.52 10.07
N ILE A 40 8.26 -16.84 10.07
CA ILE A 40 8.27 -17.62 8.83
C ILE A 40 6.89 -17.50 8.17
N SER A 41 6.89 -17.22 6.86
CA SER A 41 5.66 -17.20 6.08
C SER A 41 5.13 -18.62 5.87
N LYS A 42 3.91 -18.87 6.34
CA LYS A 42 3.19 -20.14 6.10
C LYS A 42 2.54 -20.20 4.71
N TRP A 43 2.28 -19.04 4.11
CA TRP A 43 1.58 -18.91 2.84
C TRP A 43 2.53 -18.43 1.75
N ARG A 44 2.27 -18.87 0.52
CA ARG A 44 3.16 -18.65 -0.64
C ARG A 44 2.36 -17.98 -1.74
N THR A 45 3.02 -17.13 -2.52
CA THR A 45 2.37 -16.50 -3.67
C THR A 45 2.20 -17.52 -4.80
N PRO A 46 0.97 -17.74 -5.31
CA PRO A 46 0.79 -18.52 -6.53
C PRO A 46 1.41 -17.79 -7.73
N VAL A 47 2.10 -18.53 -8.60
CA VAL A 47 2.82 -17.96 -9.74
C VAL A 47 1.87 -17.23 -10.70
N ASP A 48 0.70 -17.80 -10.96
CA ASP A 48 -0.34 -17.20 -11.81
C ASP A 48 -0.79 -15.83 -11.28
N ARG A 49 -0.92 -15.68 -9.95
CA ARG A 49 -1.28 -14.40 -9.32
C ARG A 49 -0.16 -13.38 -9.39
N PHE A 50 1.09 -13.82 -9.21
CA PHE A 50 2.25 -12.95 -9.37
C PHE A 50 2.38 -12.45 -10.82
N LEU A 51 2.22 -13.34 -11.80
CA LEU A 51 2.22 -13.00 -13.22
C LEU A 51 1.01 -12.13 -13.61
N GLY A 52 -0.14 -12.32 -12.96
CA GLY A 52 -1.31 -11.47 -13.17
C GLY A 52 -1.07 -10.00 -12.81
N ILE A 53 -0.25 -9.73 -11.78
CA ILE A 53 0.06 -8.37 -11.32
C ILE A 53 1.29 -7.78 -12.02
N HIS A 54 2.35 -8.58 -12.21
CA HIS A 54 3.66 -8.10 -12.69
C HIS A 54 4.01 -8.56 -14.11
N GLY A 55 3.12 -9.30 -14.79
CA GLY A 55 3.39 -9.94 -16.07
C GLY A 55 3.83 -8.98 -17.17
N LEU A 56 3.25 -7.77 -17.24
CA LEU A 56 3.69 -6.73 -18.17
C LEU A 56 5.17 -6.40 -17.99
N PHE A 57 5.60 -6.14 -16.75
CA PHE A 57 6.98 -5.78 -16.46
C PHE A 57 7.92 -6.97 -16.68
N LEU A 58 7.55 -8.15 -16.19
CA LEU A 58 8.35 -9.38 -16.32
C LEU A 58 8.52 -9.80 -17.78
N PHE A 59 7.53 -9.56 -18.64
CA PHE A 59 7.65 -9.80 -20.08
C PHE A 59 8.75 -8.94 -20.72
N VAL A 60 8.76 -7.63 -20.42
CA VAL A 60 9.79 -6.71 -20.92
C VAL A 60 11.16 -7.07 -20.33
N ILE A 61 11.22 -7.29 -19.01
CA ILE A 61 12.45 -7.63 -18.30
C ILE A 61 13.05 -8.94 -18.83
N ALA A 62 12.23 -9.99 -18.98
CA ALA A 62 12.68 -11.27 -19.53
C ALA A 62 13.23 -11.09 -20.95
N SER A 63 12.54 -10.32 -21.78
CA SER A 63 12.98 -10.04 -23.16
C SER A 63 14.35 -9.35 -23.18
N PHE A 64 14.53 -8.34 -22.34
CA PHE A 64 15.80 -7.64 -22.18
C PHE A 64 16.92 -8.55 -21.67
N LEU A 65 16.68 -9.27 -20.57
CA LEU A 65 17.68 -10.13 -19.96
C LEU A 65 18.11 -11.27 -20.89
N LEU A 66 17.16 -11.91 -21.59
CA LEU A 66 17.47 -12.94 -22.59
C LEU A 66 18.24 -12.37 -23.78
N TYR A 67 17.87 -11.17 -24.24
CA TYR A 67 18.58 -10.49 -25.33
C TYR A 67 20.02 -10.15 -24.95
N GLN A 68 20.26 -9.67 -23.72
CA GLN A 68 21.58 -9.35 -23.20
C GLN A 68 22.41 -10.63 -22.98
N ALA A 69 21.78 -11.66 -22.40
CA ALA A 69 22.41 -12.93 -22.07
C ALA A 69 22.67 -13.85 -23.28
N ARG A 70 22.10 -13.60 -24.46
CA ARG A 70 22.18 -14.50 -25.64
C ARG A 70 23.61 -14.95 -25.99
N GLY A 71 24.57 -14.03 -25.91
CA GLY A 71 25.98 -14.34 -26.20
C GLY A 71 26.61 -15.17 -25.08
N THR A 72 26.29 -14.88 -23.82
CA THR A 72 26.78 -15.65 -22.67
C THR A 72 26.22 -17.05 -22.68
N PHE A 73 24.92 -17.20 -22.98
CA PHE A 73 24.25 -18.49 -23.03
C PHE A 73 24.88 -19.40 -24.08
N LYS A 74 25.22 -18.82 -25.24
CA LYS A 74 25.95 -19.50 -26.31
C LYS A 74 27.29 -20.09 -25.81
N GLU A 75 28.08 -19.31 -25.07
CA GLU A 75 29.37 -19.75 -24.54
C GLU A 75 29.25 -20.68 -23.31
N LEU A 76 28.22 -20.53 -22.51
CA LEU A 76 27.92 -21.43 -21.38
C LEU A 76 27.56 -22.83 -21.88
N VAL A 77 26.75 -22.93 -22.94
CA VAL A 77 26.27 -24.21 -23.49
C VAL A 77 27.31 -24.86 -24.39
N TRP A 78 27.91 -24.12 -25.32
CA TRP A 78 28.87 -24.70 -26.29
C TRP A 78 30.30 -24.79 -25.75
N GLY A 79 30.70 -23.96 -24.79
CA GLY A 79 32.02 -24.05 -24.15
C GLY A 79 32.18 -25.22 -23.16
N LEU A 80 31.17 -26.09 -23.02
CA LEU A 80 31.28 -27.39 -22.34
C LEU A 80 31.69 -28.51 -23.30
N ARG A 81 31.57 -28.28 -24.62
CA ARG A 81 31.78 -29.28 -25.67
C ARG A 81 33.08 -29.08 -26.44
N ASP A 82 33.60 -27.85 -26.48
CA ASP A 82 34.84 -27.49 -27.17
C ASP A 82 35.89 -26.95 -26.19
N ASN A 83 37.08 -27.57 -26.16
CA ASN A 83 38.26 -27.10 -25.43
C ASN A 83 39.06 -26.06 -26.26
N GLY A 84 38.35 -25.13 -26.92
CA GLY A 84 38.97 -24.05 -27.71
C GLY A 84 39.40 -22.86 -26.83
N PRO A 85 40.42 -22.07 -27.25
CA PRO A 85 41.04 -21.06 -26.40
C PRO A 85 40.18 -19.80 -26.26
N ASP A 86 40.22 -19.24 -25.05
CA ASP A 86 39.72 -17.95 -24.57
C ASP A 86 38.23 -17.62 -24.81
N SER A 87 37.42 -17.87 -23.78
CA SER A 87 36.06 -17.33 -23.67
C SER A 87 36.07 -15.80 -23.78
N THR A 88 35.16 -15.21 -24.57
CA THR A 88 35.07 -13.75 -24.69
C THR A 88 34.48 -13.08 -23.45
N VAL A 89 33.90 -13.87 -22.53
CA VAL A 89 33.41 -13.42 -21.23
C VAL A 89 34.52 -13.59 -20.16
N PRO A 90 35.07 -12.49 -19.61
CA PRO A 90 36.04 -12.58 -18.51
C PRO A 90 35.45 -13.33 -17.31
N GLY A 91 36.22 -14.27 -16.76
CA GLY A 91 35.82 -15.02 -15.57
C GLY A 91 34.67 -16.02 -15.77
N ILE A 92 34.48 -16.53 -17.00
CA ILE A 92 33.36 -17.44 -17.34
C ILE A 92 33.22 -18.65 -16.41
N THR A 93 34.32 -19.18 -15.85
CA THR A 93 34.29 -20.31 -14.92
C THR A 93 33.50 -19.97 -13.65
N TRP A 94 33.73 -18.78 -13.06
CA TRP A 94 32.96 -18.33 -11.90
C TRP A 94 31.51 -18.06 -12.27
N LEU A 95 31.27 -17.48 -13.44
CA LEU A 95 29.91 -17.29 -13.95
C LEU A 95 29.17 -18.62 -14.11
N ARG A 96 29.82 -19.69 -14.58
CA ARG A 96 29.23 -21.05 -14.64
C ARG A 96 28.83 -21.55 -13.26
N VAL A 97 29.69 -21.38 -12.26
CA VAL A 97 29.40 -21.76 -10.87
C VAL A 97 28.20 -20.98 -10.33
N CYS A 98 28.16 -19.66 -10.53
CA CYS A 98 27.04 -18.83 -10.08
C CYS A 98 25.71 -19.23 -10.77
N VAL A 99 25.73 -19.46 -12.08
CA VAL A 99 24.54 -19.88 -12.84
C VAL A 99 24.08 -21.27 -12.40
N ALA A 100 24.99 -22.22 -12.22
CA ALA A 100 24.67 -23.55 -11.72
C ALA A 100 24.07 -23.48 -10.30
N GLY A 101 24.65 -22.67 -9.42
CA GLY A 101 24.10 -22.42 -8.07
C GLY A 101 22.70 -21.82 -8.11
N GLY A 102 22.45 -20.83 -8.98
CA GLY A 102 21.13 -20.24 -9.17
C GLY A 102 20.08 -21.23 -9.68
N ILE A 103 20.45 -22.09 -10.64
CA ILE A 103 19.58 -23.16 -11.15
C ILE A 103 19.27 -24.19 -10.06
N LEU A 104 20.28 -24.63 -9.31
CA LEU A 104 20.10 -25.58 -8.20
C LEU A 104 19.22 -25.00 -7.10
N ALA A 105 19.40 -23.72 -6.75
CA ALA A 105 18.54 -23.02 -5.80
C ALA A 105 17.10 -22.94 -6.29
N ALA A 106 16.88 -22.53 -7.55
CA ALA A 106 15.54 -22.49 -8.14
C ALA A 106 14.87 -23.88 -8.17
N ALA A 107 15.62 -24.93 -8.52
CA ALA A 107 15.13 -26.31 -8.49
C ALA A 107 14.78 -26.78 -7.07
N PHE A 108 15.63 -26.47 -6.08
CA PHE A 108 15.36 -26.76 -4.67
C PHE A 108 14.09 -26.08 -4.17
N PHE A 109 13.94 -24.77 -4.40
CA PHE A 109 12.75 -24.03 -3.98
C PHE A 109 11.50 -24.50 -4.74
N GLY A 110 11.60 -24.81 -6.02
CA GLY A 110 10.52 -25.41 -6.80
C GLY A 110 10.07 -26.75 -6.22
N ALA A 111 11.01 -27.66 -5.93
CA ALA A 111 10.74 -28.95 -5.30
C ALA A 111 10.14 -28.82 -3.89
N ALA A 112 10.53 -27.80 -3.13
CA ALA A 112 9.95 -27.46 -1.83
C ALA A 112 8.56 -26.78 -1.92
N GLY A 113 8.06 -26.53 -3.13
CA GLY A 113 6.76 -25.91 -3.38
C GLY A 113 6.75 -24.38 -3.29
N PHE A 114 7.91 -23.73 -3.36
CA PHE A 114 8.08 -22.27 -3.44
C PHE A 114 8.27 -21.83 -4.90
N TRP A 115 7.27 -22.12 -5.74
CA TRP A 115 7.35 -21.89 -7.19
C TRP A 115 7.57 -20.43 -7.59
N ASN A 116 6.99 -19.48 -6.84
CA ASN A 116 7.22 -18.06 -7.09
C ASN A 116 8.67 -17.65 -6.74
N VAL A 117 9.22 -18.11 -5.63
CA VAL A 117 10.65 -17.93 -5.30
C VAL A 117 11.55 -18.52 -6.39
N ALA A 118 11.23 -19.72 -6.88
CA ALA A 118 11.97 -20.35 -7.97
C ALA A 118 11.96 -19.50 -9.25
N LEU A 119 10.79 -18.95 -9.64
CA LEU A 119 10.67 -18.01 -10.75
C LEU A 119 11.56 -16.77 -10.53
N LEU A 120 11.49 -16.14 -9.36
CA LEU A 120 12.28 -14.95 -9.05
C LEU A 120 13.79 -15.23 -9.05
N LEU A 121 14.22 -16.42 -8.61
CA LEU A 121 15.62 -16.86 -8.67
C LEU A 121 16.11 -17.04 -10.11
N VAL A 122 15.25 -17.49 -11.03
CA VAL A 122 15.59 -17.55 -12.47
C VAL A 122 15.83 -16.13 -13.00
N PHE A 123 14.94 -15.19 -12.71
CA PHE A 123 15.13 -13.78 -13.09
C PHE A 123 16.39 -13.18 -12.44
N LEU A 124 16.65 -13.49 -11.17
CA LEU A 124 17.82 -13.01 -10.44
C LEU A 124 19.12 -13.56 -11.05
N THR A 125 19.12 -14.83 -11.47
CA THR A 125 20.25 -15.46 -12.16
C THR A 125 20.52 -14.78 -13.50
N LEU A 126 19.47 -14.52 -14.29
CA LEU A 126 19.58 -13.80 -15.56
C LEU A 126 20.05 -12.35 -15.37
N ALA A 127 19.56 -11.66 -14.34
CA ALA A 127 20.02 -10.32 -13.96
C ALA A 127 21.49 -10.33 -13.53
N GLY A 128 21.92 -11.35 -12.78
CA GLY A 128 23.31 -11.54 -12.38
C GLY A 128 24.22 -11.80 -13.59
N MET A 129 23.79 -12.58 -14.58
CA MET A 129 24.52 -12.76 -15.84
C MET A 129 24.64 -11.44 -16.61
N ALA A 130 23.57 -10.64 -16.63
CA ALA A 130 23.60 -9.35 -17.28
C ALA A 130 24.57 -8.39 -16.57
N ALA A 131 24.50 -8.32 -15.23
CA ALA A 131 25.40 -7.51 -14.41
C ALA A 131 26.87 -7.94 -14.56
N TRP A 132 27.15 -9.25 -14.59
CA TRP A 132 28.50 -9.78 -14.78
C TRP A 132 29.15 -9.23 -16.05
N ARG A 133 28.40 -9.15 -17.15
CA ARG A 133 28.89 -8.57 -18.40
C ARG A 133 29.21 -7.08 -18.29
N VAL A 134 28.37 -6.33 -17.57
CA VAL A 134 28.58 -4.89 -17.36
C VAL A 134 29.85 -4.66 -16.54
N PHE A 135 30.05 -5.43 -15.46
CA PHE A 135 31.25 -5.32 -14.62
C PHE A 135 32.52 -5.86 -15.29
N ALA A 136 32.39 -6.88 -16.14
CA ALA A 136 33.51 -7.46 -16.87
C ALA A 136 33.94 -6.62 -18.09
N SER A 137 33.05 -5.76 -18.62
CA SER A 137 33.39 -4.83 -19.70
C SER A 137 34.16 -3.62 -19.16
N GLN A 138 35.26 -3.25 -19.81
CA GLN A 138 36.02 -2.02 -19.50
C GLN A 138 35.45 -0.77 -20.19
N ASP A 139 34.14 -0.76 -20.45
CA ASP A 139 33.45 0.26 -21.22
C ASP A 139 32.92 1.35 -20.27
N GLU A 140 33.51 2.55 -20.33
CA GLU A 140 33.25 3.64 -19.37
C GLU A 140 31.84 4.26 -19.50
N ASP A 141 31.12 3.98 -20.58
CA ASP A 141 29.78 4.54 -20.87
C ASP A 141 28.59 3.72 -20.31
N ARG A 142 28.84 2.60 -19.62
CA ARG A 142 27.79 1.71 -19.06
C ARG A 142 27.31 1.92 -17.60
N PRO A 143 27.66 2.97 -16.83
CA PRO A 143 27.18 3.11 -15.45
C PRO A 143 25.65 3.12 -15.33
N PHE A 144 24.96 3.63 -16.34
CA PHE A 144 23.50 3.71 -16.38
C PHE A 144 22.81 2.33 -16.52
N GLU A 145 23.51 1.29 -16.96
CA GLU A 145 22.97 -0.08 -17.04
C GLU A 145 22.95 -0.78 -15.69
N ILE A 146 23.78 -0.37 -14.73
CA ILE A 146 23.88 -1.00 -13.41
C ILE A 146 22.69 -0.62 -12.54
N VAL A 147 22.25 0.63 -12.56
CA VAL A 147 21.14 1.13 -11.75
C VAL A 147 19.86 0.28 -11.92
N PRO A 148 19.32 0.06 -13.14
CA PRO A 148 18.14 -0.76 -13.33
C PRO A 148 18.35 -2.23 -12.93
N LEU A 149 19.58 -2.77 -13.04
CA LEU A 149 19.88 -4.13 -12.57
C LEU A 149 19.89 -4.22 -11.03
N VAL A 150 20.37 -3.17 -10.33
CA VAL A 150 20.31 -3.08 -8.86
C VAL A 150 18.86 -2.94 -8.39
N LEU A 151 18.07 -2.07 -9.02
CA LEU A 151 16.64 -1.93 -8.71
C LEU A 151 15.86 -3.22 -8.97
N LEU A 152 16.19 -3.93 -10.05
CA LEU A 152 15.62 -5.25 -10.34
C LEU A 152 16.01 -6.26 -9.25
N GLY A 153 17.29 -6.34 -8.90
CA GLY A 153 17.77 -7.22 -7.83
C GLY A 153 17.04 -6.95 -6.52
N LEU A 154 16.88 -5.67 -6.15
CA LEU A 154 16.12 -5.26 -4.97
C LEU A 154 14.67 -5.74 -5.04
N ALA A 155 13.97 -5.50 -6.15
CA ALA A 155 12.57 -5.92 -6.33
C ALA A 155 12.42 -7.45 -6.22
N LEU A 156 13.31 -8.22 -6.86
CA LEU A 156 13.30 -9.68 -6.81
C LEU A 156 13.59 -10.21 -5.40
N LEU A 157 14.57 -9.62 -4.69
CA LEU A 157 14.91 -10.00 -3.33
C LEU A 157 13.79 -9.67 -2.33
N ILE A 158 13.11 -8.53 -2.50
CA ILE A 158 11.91 -8.21 -1.71
C ILE A 158 10.83 -9.26 -1.98
N GLY A 159 10.56 -9.60 -3.24
CA GLY A 159 9.58 -10.63 -3.61
C GLY A 159 9.88 -12.00 -3.00
N ILE A 160 11.15 -12.42 -3.03
CA ILE A 160 11.62 -13.64 -2.35
C ILE A 160 11.41 -13.52 -0.84
N GLY A 161 11.78 -12.38 -0.25
CA GLY A 161 11.64 -12.10 1.18
C GLY A 161 10.21 -12.29 1.67
N VAL A 162 9.22 -11.71 0.97
CA VAL A 162 7.79 -11.80 1.35
C VAL A 162 7.25 -13.24 1.34
N ASP A 163 7.79 -14.11 0.49
CA ASP A 163 7.39 -15.52 0.44
C ASP A 163 8.06 -16.39 1.51
N LEU A 164 9.16 -15.93 2.10
CA LEU A 164 9.92 -16.66 3.13
C LEU A 164 9.62 -16.14 4.55
N VAL A 165 9.54 -14.82 4.71
CA VAL A 165 9.37 -14.13 5.99
C VAL A 165 8.24 -13.13 5.91
N ARG A 166 7.56 -12.93 7.04
CA ARG A 166 6.60 -11.86 7.24
C ARG A 166 6.94 -11.08 8.49
N VAL A 167 6.57 -9.81 8.51
CA VAL A 167 6.54 -9.02 9.74
C VAL A 167 5.51 -9.62 10.69
N GLU A 168 5.87 -9.73 11.96
CA GLU A 168 4.98 -10.16 13.03
C GLU A 168 3.86 -9.12 13.25
N GLY A 169 2.66 -9.56 13.64
CA GLY A 169 1.54 -8.67 13.95
C GLY A 169 0.18 -9.13 13.41
N ASP A 170 -0.83 -8.29 13.68
CA ASP A 170 -2.27 -8.46 13.46
C ASP A 170 -2.63 -9.30 12.21
N ILE A 171 -2.53 -8.71 11.00
CA ILE A 171 -3.12 -9.33 9.79
C ILE A 171 -2.11 -10.27 9.09
N GLY A 172 -1.10 -10.73 9.84
CA GLY A 172 -0.09 -11.68 9.39
C GLY A 172 0.60 -11.29 8.08
N ARG A 173 0.67 -12.25 7.14
CA ARG A 173 1.37 -12.07 5.85
C ARG A 173 0.76 -10.94 5.00
N MET A 174 -0.54 -10.66 5.15
CA MET A 174 -1.22 -9.66 4.32
C MET A 174 -0.55 -8.29 4.45
N ASN A 175 -0.17 -7.88 5.66
CA ASN A 175 0.50 -6.59 5.89
C ASN A 175 1.89 -6.54 5.24
N THR A 176 2.63 -7.64 5.25
CA THR A 176 3.94 -7.71 4.58
C THR A 176 3.75 -7.67 3.07
N PHE A 177 2.88 -8.51 2.55
CA PHE A 177 2.57 -8.56 1.12
C PHE A 177 2.09 -7.21 0.60
N PHE A 178 1.08 -6.61 1.21
CA PHE A 178 0.48 -5.35 0.78
C PHE A 178 1.49 -4.20 0.76
N LYS A 179 2.32 -4.07 1.80
CA LYS A 179 3.31 -2.98 1.89
C LYS A 179 4.44 -3.16 0.87
N TYR A 180 5.01 -4.35 0.78
CA TYR A 180 6.20 -4.56 -0.04
C TYR A 180 5.89 -4.83 -1.51
N TYR A 181 4.73 -5.36 -1.88
CA TYR A 181 4.38 -5.58 -3.29
C TYR A 181 4.12 -4.28 -4.05
N LEU A 182 3.69 -3.22 -3.35
CA LEU A 182 3.63 -1.88 -3.94
C LEU A 182 5.03 -1.40 -4.34
N GLU A 183 6.03 -1.58 -3.47
CA GLU A 183 7.42 -1.24 -3.77
C GLU A 183 7.97 -2.07 -4.94
N ILE A 184 7.69 -3.39 -4.97
CA ILE A 184 8.06 -4.26 -6.10
C ILE A 184 7.45 -3.71 -7.40
N TRP A 185 6.17 -3.34 -7.38
CA TRP A 185 5.50 -2.81 -8.57
C TRP A 185 6.17 -1.54 -9.09
N VAL A 186 6.48 -0.59 -8.20
CA VAL A 186 7.16 0.67 -8.55
C VAL A 186 8.55 0.39 -9.12
N LEU A 187 9.35 -0.44 -8.45
CA LEU A 187 10.70 -0.78 -8.90
C LEU A 187 10.68 -1.47 -10.28
N LEU A 188 9.81 -2.47 -10.47
CA LEU A 188 9.68 -3.17 -11.75
C LEU A 188 9.18 -2.23 -12.86
N SER A 189 8.33 -1.25 -12.54
CA SER A 189 7.87 -0.26 -13.53
C SER A 189 9.03 0.58 -14.08
N ILE A 190 9.90 1.10 -13.20
CA ILE A 190 11.07 1.91 -13.58
C ILE A 190 12.07 1.07 -14.37
N VAL A 191 12.36 -0.15 -13.89
CA VAL A 191 13.28 -1.08 -14.56
C VAL A 191 12.76 -1.44 -15.95
N SER A 192 11.47 -1.79 -16.07
CA SER A 192 10.87 -2.19 -17.33
C SER A 192 10.84 -1.03 -18.34
N ALA A 193 10.62 0.22 -17.90
CA ALA A 193 10.66 1.38 -18.78
C ALA A 193 12.05 1.57 -19.41
N TYR A 194 13.11 1.48 -18.60
CA TYR A 194 14.49 1.53 -19.09
C TYR A 194 14.78 0.38 -20.07
N MET A 195 14.44 -0.85 -19.68
CA MET A 195 14.71 -2.04 -20.47
C MET A 195 13.94 -2.04 -21.81
N LEU A 196 12.71 -1.52 -21.82
CA LEU A 196 11.93 -1.33 -23.04
C LEU A 196 12.61 -0.33 -23.99
N TRP A 197 13.05 0.81 -23.47
CA TRP A 197 13.80 1.79 -24.26
C TRP A 197 15.07 1.18 -24.85
N HIS A 198 15.84 0.44 -24.05
CA HIS A 198 17.07 -0.22 -24.51
C HIS A 198 16.81 -1.31 -25.56
N LEU A 199 15.74 -2.09 -25.42
CA LEU A 199 15.31 -3.02 -26.48
C LEU A 199 15.02 -2.27 -27.79
N GLY A 200 14.30 -1.14 -27.72
CA GLY A 200 14.03 -0.31 -28.90
C GLY A 200 15.30 0.22 -29.58
N SER A 201 16.26 0.73 -28.81
CA SER A 201 17.50 1.32 -29.34
C SER A 201 18.52 0.28 -29.81
N SER A 202 18.54 -0.91 -29.22
CA SER A 202 19.49 -2.00 -29.53
C SER A 202 19.16 -2.80 -30.80
N GLY A 203 18.12 -2.39 -31.54
CA GLY A 203 17.72 -2.98 -32.81
C GLY A 203 16.84 -4.23 -32.69
N PHE A 204 16.40 -4.60 -31.48
CA PHE A 204 15.47 -5.72 -31.23
C PHE A 204 14.12 -5.54 -31.94
N LEU A 205 13.68 -4.28 -32.08
CA LEU A 205 12.42 -3.91 -32.74
C LEU A 205 12.58 -3.51 -34.22
N ARG A 206 13.70 -3.83 -34.88
CA ARG A 206 13.91 -3.45 -36.29
C ARG A 206 12.89 -4.13 -37.21
N PRO A 207 12.25 -3.41 -38.16
CA PRO A 207 11.30 -3.99 -39.12
C PRO A 207 11.88 -5.13 -39.97
N SER A 208 13.19 -5.11 -40.21
CA SER A 208 13.92 -6.16 -40.95
C SER A 208 13.98 -7.52 -40.23
N ILE A 209 13.54 -7.60 -38.97
CA ILE A 209 13.52 -8.83 -38.15
C ILE A 209 12.22 -9.64 -38.34
N GLY A 210 11.25 -9.12 -39.11
CA GLY A 210 10.07 -9.87 -39.56
C GLY A 210 9.05 -10.17 -38.46
N TRP A 211 8.21 -11.18 -38.69
CA TRP A 211 7.01 -11.51 -37.91
C TRP A 211 7.22 -11.64 -36.39
N ARG A 212 8.44 -11.93 -35.92
CA ARG A 212 8.78 -12.10 -34.51
C ARG A 212 8.67 -10.80 -33.71
N SER A 213 9.22 -9.70 -34.22
CA SER A 213 9.12 -8.39 -33.55
C SER A 213 7.68 -7.88 -33.58
N GLY A 214 6.92 -8.19 -34.65
CA GLY A 214 5.49 -7.91 -34.73
C GLY A 214 4.68 -8.68 -33.67
N ALA A 215 4.91 -9.99 -33.55
CA ALA A 215 4.24 -10.81 -32.53
C ALA A 215 4.56 -10.34 -31.11
N TRP A 216 5.82 -10.00 -30.83
CA TRP A 216 6.24 -9.46 -29.54
C TRP A 216 5.53 -8.14 -29.21
N LEU A 217 5.42 -7.23 -30.19
CA LEU A 217 4.72 -5.95 -30.01
C LEU A 217 3.22 -6.14 -29.75
N VAL A 218 2.59 -7.10 -30.45
CA VAL A 218 1.18 -7.44 -30.19
C VAL A 218 1.00 -7.93 -28.76
N VAL A 219 1.88 -8.82 -28.27
CA VAL A 219 1.83 -9.27 -26.87
C VAL A 219 2.00 -8.10 -25.90
N LEU A 220 2.96 -7.19 -26.15
CA LEU A 220 3.15 -6.00 -25.34
C LEU A 220 1.87 -5.14 -25.28
N VAL A 221 1.25 -4.86 -26.43
CA VAL A 221 0.03 -4.06 -26.52
C VAL A 221 -1.13 -4.73 -25.77
N VAL A 222 -1.28 -6.05 -25.90
CA VAL A 222 -2.29 -6.82 -25.15
C VAL A 222 -2.05 -6.74 -23.65
N LEU A 223 -0.80 -6.86 -23.18
CA LEU A 223 -0.47 -6.75 -21.75
C LEU A 223 -0.71 -5.34 -21.20
N ILE A 224 -0.38 -4.29 -21.97
CA ILE A 224 -0.69 -2.90 -21.61
C ILE A 224 -2.21 -2.71 -21.53
N GLY A 225 -2.95 -3.13 -22.56
CA GLY A 225 -4.41 -3.05 -22.60
C GLY A 225 -5.06 -3.77 -21.43
N SER A 226 -4.59 -4.98 -21.11
CA SER A 226 -5.07 -5.75 -19.96
C SER A 226 -4.77 -5.05 -18.63
N SER A 227 -3.63 -4.39 -18.49
CA SER A 227 -3.24 -3.68 -17.26
C SER A 227 -4.09 -2.40 -17.04
N LEU A 228 -4.62 -1.80 -18.11
CA LEU A 228 -5.46 -0.60 -18.05
C LEU A 228 -6.93 -0.89 -17.70
N ILE A 229 -7.36 -2.16 -17.68
CA ILE A 229 -8.75 -2.55 -17.36
C ILE A 229 -9.16 -2.01 -16.00
N TYR A 230 -8.32 -2.18 -14.96
CA TYR A 230 -8.63 -1.72 -13.62
C TYR A 230 -8.74 -0.19 -13.55
N THR A 231 -7.87 0.54 -14.26
CA THR A 231 -7.92 2.01 -14.32
C THR A 231 -9.23 2.52 -14.91
N ALA A 232 -9.74 1.85 -15.95
CA ALA A 232 -10.98 2.27 -16.62
C ALA A 232 -12.26 1.80 -15.91
N LEU A 233 -12.25 0.58 -15.34
CA LEU A 233 -13.47 -0.08 -14.86
C LEU A 233 -13.54 -0.21 -13.33
N GLY A 234 -12.41 -0.09 -12.63
CA GLY A 234 -12.31 -0.31 -11.18
C GLY A 234 -13.22 0.62 -10.38
N SER A 235 -13.22 1.91 -10.70
CA SER A 235 -14.10 2.88 -10.03
C SER A 235 -15.58 2.58 -10.27
N ARG A 236 -15.97 2.20 -11.50
CA ARG A 236 -17.35 1.86 -11.83
C ARG A 236 -17.84 0.64 -11.07
N ALA A 237 -17.06 -0.45 -11.10
CA ALA A 237 -17.37 -1.67 -10.36
C ALA A 237 -17.44 -1.41 -8.84
N ARG A 238 -16.59 -0.53 -8.31
CA ARG A 238 -16.59 -0.21 -6.89
C ARG A 238 -17.81 0.62 -6.46
N ILE A 239 -18.25 1.55 -7.32
CA ILE A 239 -19.44 2.37 -7.07
C ILE A 239 -20.69 1.48 -7.09
N SER A 240 -20.82 0.60 -8.10
CA SER A 240 -21.97 -0.31 -8.23
C SER A 240 -22.13 -1.29 -7.07
N ASP A 241 -21.04 -1.63 -6.38
CA ASP A 241 -21.05 -2.54 -5.23
C ASP A 241 -21.60 -1.91 -3.93
N ARG A 242 -21.60 -0.56 -3.81
CA ARG A 242 -21.78 0.10 -2.51
C ARG A 242 -22.78 1.25 -2.47
N PHE A 243 -23.05 1.89 -3.59
CA PHE A 243 -23.93 3.05 -3.63
C PHE A 243 -24.91 2.92 -4.79
N THR A 244 -26.05 3.61 -4.68
CA THR A 244 -26.89 3.96 -5.83
C THR A 244 -26.05 4.70 -6.87
N ASP A 245 -26.41 4.59 -8.15
CA ASP A 245 -25.76 5.34 -9.24
C ASP A 245 -25.85 6.85 -8.94
N GLY A 246 -24.79 7.40 -8.35
CA GLY A 246 -24.73 8.79 -7.91
C GLY A 246 -24.13 9.73 -8.97
N PRO A 247 -24.11 11.04 -8.70
CA PRO A 247 -23.56 12.03 -9.62
C PRO A 247 -22.05 11.83 -9.83
N SER A 248 -21.60 11.90 -11.09
CA SER A 248 -20.16 11.90 -11.41
C SER A 248 -19.57 13.29 -11.15
N THR A 249 -19.07 13.52 -9.94
CA THR A 249 -18.53 14.80 -9.47
C THR A 249 -17.22 14.64 -8.70
N LEU A 250 -16.49 15.75 -8.52
CA LEU A 250 -15.32 15.83 -7.63
C LEU A 250 -15.70 16.07 -6.16
N ASP A 251 -16.98 16.35 -5.88
CA ASP A 251 -17.49 16.46 -4.51
C ASP A 251 -17.66 15.07 -3.88
N GLY A 252 -16.74 14.71 -2.98
CA GLY A 252 -16.73 13.43 -2.28
C GLY A 252 -17.89 13.22 -1.28
N ALA A 253 -18.69 14.24 -0.99
CA ALA A 253 -19.88 14.14 -0.14
C ALA A 253 -21.19 14.12 -0.95
N ALA A 254 -21.14 14.31 -2.27
CA ALA A 254 -22.34 14.43 -3.10
C ALA A 254 -23.23 13.19 -3.04
N TYR A 255 -22.65 11.99 -2.92
CA TYR A 255 -23.42 10.75 -2.84
C TYR A 255 -24.39 10.71 -1.64
N MET A 256 -24.10 11.44 -0.56
CA MET A 256 -24.94 11.41 0.65
C MET A 256 -26.36 11.92 0.39
N SER A 257 -26.57 12.77 -0.62
CA SER A 257 -27.92 13.32 -0.89
C SER A 257 -28.92 12.25 -1.31
N GLU A 258 -28.45 11.09 -1.79
CA GLU A 258 -29.27 10.02 -2.35
C GLU A 258 -28.97 8.65 -1.71
N ALA A 259 -27.86 8.52 -0.98
CA ALA A 259 -27.42 7.24 -0.46
C ALA A 259 -28.29 6.76 0.71
N LEU A 260 -28.73 5.51 0.60
CA LEU A 260 -29.36 4.75 1.66
C LEU A 260 -28.34 3.77 2.26
N HIS A 261 -27.89 4.04 3.48
CA HIS A 261 -27.03 3.14 4.22
C HIS A 261 -27.88 2.14 5.05
N GLN A 262 -27.28 1.01 5.42
CA GLN A 262 -27.93 -0.02 6.23
C GLN A 262 -27.06 -0.31 7.44
N GLU A 263 -27.60 -0.11 8.64
CA GLU A 263 -26.92 -0.37 9.90
C GLU A 263 -27.83 -1.23 10.77
N GLN A 264 -27.37 -2.40 11.21
CA GLN A 264 -28.19 -3.33 12.00
C GLN A 264 -29.57 -3.61 11.37
N GLU A 265 -29.59 -3.78 10.04
CA GLU A 265 -30.82 -4.00 9.23
C GLU A 265 -31.81 -2.82 9.26
N GLN A 266 -31.39 -1.65 9.74
CA GLN A 266 -32.17 -0.41 9.72
C GLN A 266 -31.64 0.53 8.63
N PRO A 267 -32.52 1.07 7.77
CA PRO A 267 -32.15 2.03 6.74
C PRO A 267 -31.79 3.39 7.35
N LEU A 268 -30.78 4.03 6.77
CA LEU A 268 -30.27 5.36 7.12
C LEU A 268 -30.17 6.21 5.86
N GLU A 269 -30.96 7.26 5.75
CA GLU A 269 -30.83 8.22 4.66
C GLU A 269 -29.69 9.20 4.97
N LEU A 270 -28.59 9.12 4.22
CA LEU A 270 -27.37 9.89 4.53
C LEU A 270 -27.53 11.40 4.30
N LYS A 271 -28.60 11.85 3.63
CA LYS A 271 -28.89 13.27 3.42
C LYS A 271 -29.11 14.01 4.74
N TRP A 272 -29.62 13.34 5.77
CA TRP A 272 -29.86 13.95 7.07
C TRP A 272 -28.56 14.26 7.80
N ASP A 273 -27.60 13.34 7.74
CA ASP A 273 -26.22 13.59 8.19
C ASP A 273 -25.56 14.67 7.31
N GLN A 274 -25.75 14.65 5.99
CA GLN A 274 -25.16 15.64 5.07
C GLN A 274 -25.56 17.07 5.43
N GLU A 275 -26.84 17.31 5.69
CA GLU A 275 -27.36 18.62 6.12
C GLU A 275 -26.78 19.04 7.47
N ALA A 276 -26.72 18.13 8.44
CA ALA A 276 -26.14 18.38 9.76
C ALA A 276 -24.64 18.69 9.69
N ILE A 277 -23.89 17.93 8.88
CA ILE A 277 -22.46 18.14 8.62
C ILE A 277 -22.23 19.53 8.00
N ARG A 278 -23.02 19.92 6.99
CA ARG A 278 -22.93 21.25 6.38
C ARG A 278 -23.21 22.35 7.40
N TRP A 279 -24.24 22.18 8.23
CA TRP A 279 -24.51 23.13 9.30
C TRP A 279 -23.31 23.30 10.24
N ILE A 280 -22.63 22.22 10.63
CA ILE A 280 -21.41 22.31 11.44
C ILE A 280 -20.31 23.07 10.70
N GLN A 281 -20.05 22.74 9.44
CA GLN A 281 -19.03 23.42 8.63
C GLN A 281 -19.28 24.93 8.50
N ASP A 282 -20.55 25.33 8.41
CA ASP A 282 -20.94 26.73 8.22
C ASP A 282 -21.01 27.54 9.53
N ASN A 283 -21.23 26.89 10.68
CA ASN A 283 -21.59 27.58 11.93
C ASN A 283 -20.62 27.33 13.10
N VAL A 284 -19.79 26.29 13.05
CA VAL A 284 -18.88 25.94 14.16
C VAL A 284 -17.49 26.50 13.89
N GLU A 285 -17.05 27.40 14.77
CA GLU A 285 -15.71 27.96 14.75
C GLU A 285 -14.73 27.19 15.64
N GLY A 286 -13.47 27.11 15.21
CA GLY A 286 -12.38 26.46 15.94
C GLY A 286 -12.34 24.94 15.76
N SER A 287 -11.88 24.22 16.77
CA SER A 287 -11.80 22.74 16.76
C SER A 287 -12.40 22.12 18.03
N PRO A 288 -13.65 22.44 18.40
CA PRO A 288 -14.31 21.82 19.53
C PRO A 288 -14.49 20.31 19.35
N VAL A 289 -14.50 19.57 20.46
CA VAL A 289 -14.75 18.12 20.43
C VAL A 289 -16.23 17.86 20.17
N ILE A 290 -16.50 17.00 19.19
CA ILE A 290 -17.84 16.50 18.88
C ILE A 290 -18.01 15.08 19.42
N LEU A 291 -19.13 14.82 20.08
CA LEU A 291 -19.59 13.49 20.43
C LEU A 291 -20.49 12.97 19.30
N GLU A 292 -20.10 11.83 18.75
CA GLU A 292 -20.84 11.08 17.73
C GLU A 292 -20.69 9.58 18.00
N ALA A 293 -21.55 8.75 17.44
CA ALA A 293 -21.45 7.31 17.59
C ALA A 293 -20.11 6.76 17.05
N HIS A 294 -19.51 5.86 17.83
CA HIS A 294 -18.39 5.05 17.35
C HIS A 294 -18.88 3.67 16.92
N LEU A 295 -18.24 3.13 15.89
CA LEU A 295 -18.51 1.81 15.36
C LEU A 295 -17.20 1.06 15.11
N VAL A 296 -17.30 -0.23 14.80
CA VAL A 296 -16.18 -0.97 14.21
C VAL A 296 -15.82 -0.37 12.84
N GLN A 297 -14.60 -0.68 12.39
CA GLN A 297 -13.96 -0.08 11.23
C GLN A 297 -14.79 -0.34 9.96
N TYR A 298 -14.71 0.56 9.00
CA TYR A 298 -15.40 0.45 7.69
C TYR A 298 -16.93 0.48 7.76
N ARG A 299 -17.50 0.92 8.89
CA ARG A 299 -18.92 1.29 9.03
C ARG A 299 -19.07 2.81 9.08
N TRP A 300 -20.31 3.29 9.13
CA TRP A 300 -20.67 4.71 9.10
C TRP A 300 -20.38 5.49 10.40
N GLY A 301 -19.39 5.08 11.21
CA GLY A 301 -18.97 5.80 12.42
C GLY A 301 -17.88 6.83 12.16
N ALA A 302 -17.69 7.79 13.07
CA ALA A 302 -16.75 8.91 12.96
C ALA A 302 -17.01 9.84 11.74
N ARG A 303 -18.25 9.86 11.26
CA ARG A 303 -18.67 10.57 10.06
C ARG A 303 -18.56 12.09 10.22
N PHE A 304 -18.95 12.64 11.35
CA PHE A 304 -18.85 14.08 11.54
C PHE A 304 -17.40 14.53 11.61
N ALA A 305 -16.55 13.84 12.36
CA ALA A 305 -15.11 14.12 12.39
C ALA A 305 -14.47 14.04 10.99
N ASN A 306 -14.82 13.01 10.20
CA ASN A 306 -14.27 12.82 8.86
C ASN A 306 -14.61 13.96 7.89
N TYR A 307 -15.84 14.48 7.94
CA TYR A 307 -16.29 15.52 6.99
C TYR A 307 -16.11 16.95 7.49
N THR A 308 -15.99 17.18 8.80
CA THR A 308 -15.85 18.53 9.37
C THR A 308 -14.42 18.87 9.80
N GLY A 309 -13.58 17.85 10.02
CA GLY A 309 -12.25 18.04 10.61
C GLY A 309 -12.25 18.30 12.11
N LEU A 310 -13.41 18.29 12.76
CA LEU A 310 -13.51 18.41 14.21
C LEU A 310 -12.99 17.14 14.91
N PRO A 311 -12.30 17.27 16.06
CA PRO A 311 -11.91 16.11 16.85
C PRO A 311 -13.15 15.43 17.46
N THR A 312 -13.15 14.09 17.51
CA THR A 312 -14.13 13.28 18.26
C THR A 312 -13.46 12.55 19.42
N VAL A 313 -14.24 12.10 20.41
CA VAL A 313 -13.72 11.35 21.58
C VAL A 313 -12.97 10.10 21.13
N ILE A 314 -13.55 9.35 20.19
CA ILE A 314 -12.94 8.19 19.54
C ILE A 314 -13.52 8.01 18.14
N GLY A 315 -12.61 7.81 17.16
CA GLY A 315 -12.99 7.43 15.79
C GLY A 315 -13.21 5.92 15.69
N TRP A 316 -12.53 5.25 14.75
CA TRP A 316 -12.55 3.78 14.68
C TRP A 316 -11.57 3.14 15.68
N PRO A 317 -12.04 2.40 16.70
CA PRO A 317 -11.19 1.97 17.82
C PRO A 317 -10.00 1.08 17.40
N TRP A 318 -10.20 0.06 16.57
CA TRP A 318 -9.11 -0.83 16.13
C TRP A 318 -8.02 -0.11 15.34
N HIS A 319 -8.36 0.88 14.52
CA HIS A 319 -7.35 1.65 13.79
C HIS A 319 -6.48 2.49 14.74
N GLN A 320 -7.01 2.92 15.89
CA GLN A 320 -6.19 3.50 16.96
C GLN A 320 -5.33 2.43 17.64
N ILE A 321 -5.91 1.26 17.94
CA ILE A 321 -5.20 0.15 18.61
C ILE A 321 -4.02 -0.34 17.76
N GLN A 322 -4.18 -0.46 16.44
CA GLN A 322 -3.11 -0.87 15.52
C GLN A 322 -1.86 0.03 15.62
N GLN A 323 -2.05 1.32 15.91
CA GLN A 323 -0.96 2.28 16.07
C GLN A 323 -0.49 2.44 17.52
N ARG A 324 -1.26 1.98 18.51
CA ARG A 324 -1.08 2.25 19.94
C ARG A 324 -1.39 1.01 20.76
N ALA A 325 -0.84 -0.14 20.36
CA ALA A 325 -1.25 -1.45 20.89
C ALA A 325 -1.11 -1.56 22.41
N ALA A 326 -0.04 -0.99 22.98
CA ALA A 326 0.19 -0.94 24.43
C ALA A 326 -0.84 -0.08 25.19
N TYR A 327 -1.51 0.84 24.50
CA TYR A 327 -2.53 1.75 25.04
C TYR A 327 -3.95 1.34 24.61
N SER A 328 -4.14 0.09 24.22
CA SER A 328 -5.44 -0.44 23.79
C SER A 328 -6.52 -0.26 24.86
N TYR A 329 -6.16 -0.39 26.15
CA TYR A 329 -7.04 -0.14 27.28
C TYR A 329 -7.63 1.28 27.24
N ALA A 330 -6.81 2.32 27.04
CA ALA A 330 -7.26 3.70 27.02
C ALA A 330 -8.18 4.01 25.82
N ILE A 331 -8.01 3.26 24.72
CA ILE A 331 -8.87 3.35 23.55
C ILE A 331 -10.22 2.67 23.80
N GLN A 332 -10.20 1.52 24.48
CA GLN A 332 -11.41 0.81 24.88
C GLN A 332 -12.20 1.61 25.92
N ASP A 333 -11.53 2.19 26.92
CA ASP A 333 -12.15 3.07 27.92
C ASP A 333 -12.88 4.24 27.26
N ARG A 334 -12.29 4.86 26.23
CA ARG A 334 -12.95 5.93 25.46
C ARG A 334 -14.16 5.45 24.68
N ALA A 335 -14.11 4.24 24.13
CA ALA A 335 -15.24 3.66 23.42
C ALA A 335 -16.40 3.38 24.40
N GLU A 336 -16.11 2.76 25.54
CA GLU A 336 -17.12 2.53 26.58
C GLU A 336 -17.66 3.85 27.15
N ASP A 337 -16.83 4.86 27.37
CA ASP A 337 -17.30 6.17 27.83
C ASP A 337 -18.23 6.85 26.80
N VAL A 338 -17.98 6.72 25.49
CA VAL A 338 -18.91 7.24 24.46
C VAL A 338 -20.23 6.51 24.50
N LYS A 339 -20.19 5.18 24.61
CA LYS A 339 -21.39 4.37 24.79
C LYS A 339 -22.18 4.78 26.04
N GLU A 340 -21.51 4.93 27.17
CA GLU A 340 -22.12 5.36 28.44
C GLU A 340 -22.74 6.76 28.31
N MET A 341 -22.06 7.71 27.66
CA MET A 341 -22.61 9.04 27.39
C MET A 341 -23.93 8.99 26.62
N TYR A 342 -24.12 8.02 25.72
CA TYR A 342 -25.38 7.87 24.99
C TYR A 342 -26.45 7.08 25.77
N GLU A 343 -26.07 5.99 26.45
CA GLU A 343 -27.01 5.05 27.06
C GLU A 343 -27.48 5.45 28.48
N THR A 344 -26.65 6.12 29.27
CA THR A 344 -27.01 6.45 30.67
C THR A 344 -28.22 7.40 30.73
N THR A 345 -29.08 7.21 31.73
CA THR A 345 -30.17 8.15 32.07
C THR A 345 -29.77 9.10 33.20
N ASP A 346 -28.60 8.89 33.82
CA ASP A 346 -28.04 9.77 34.84
C ASP A 346 -27.39 11.00 34.18
N GLU A 347 -28.05 12.15 34.32
CA GLU A 347 -27.61 13.44 33.80
C GLU A 347 -26.27 13.91 34.40
N GLU A 348 -26.01 13.65 35.69
CA GLU A 348 -24.75 14.04 36.34
C GLU A 348 -23.58 13.21 35.80
N ARG A 349 -23.80 11.90 35.63
CA ARG A 349 -22.79 11.00 35.05
C ARG A 349 -22.47 11.37 33.59
N ALA A 350 -23.50 11.68 32.80
CA ALA A 350 -23.30 12.14 31.43
C ALA A 350 -22.48 13.44 31.40
N LEU A 351 -22.80 14.41 32.26
CA LEU A 351 -22.05 15.67 32.38
C LEU A 351 -20.59 15.48 32.81
N GLU A 352 -20.31 14.54 33.71
CA GLU A 352 -18.94 14.20 34.12
C GLU A 352 -18.10 13.76 32.91
N LEU A 353 -18.62 12.84 32.10
CA LEU A 353 -17.93 12.33 30.92
C LEU A 353 -17.80 13.38 29.81
N LEU A 354 -18.86 14.15 29.55
CA LEU A 354 -18.83 15.25 28.57
C LEU A 354 -17.75 16.28 28.93
N ARG A 355 -17.59 16.62 30.22
CA ARG A 355 -16.51 17.50 30.72
C ARG A 355 -15.14 16.85 30.63
N LYS A 356 -15.00 15.57 31.01
CA LYS A 356 -13.74 14.80 30.91
C LYS A 356 -13.15 14.89 29.51
N TYR A 357 -13.99 14.77 28.48
CA TYR A 357 -13.57 14.84 27.07
C TYR A 357 -13.69 16.21 26.43
N ARG A 358 -14.14 17.23 27.18
CA ARG A 358 -14.39 18.60 26.68
C ARG A 358 -15.28 18.62 25.44
N VAL A 359 -16.28 17.75 25.41
CA VAL A 359 -17.29 17.71 24.35
C VAL A 359 -18.01 19.04 24.34
N LYS A 360 -18.14 19.68 23.17
CA LYS A 360 -18.95 20.90 23.00
C LYS A 360 -20.23 20.61 22.24
N TYR A 361 -20.18 19.72 21.25
CA TYR A 361 -21.35 19.35 20.45
C TYR A 361 -21.66 17.88 20.59
N VAL A 362 -22.93 17.54 20.71
CA VAL A 362 -23.43 16.16 20.72
C VAL A 362 -24.34 15.96 19.53
N VAL A 363 -24.04 14.94 18.71
CA VAL A 363 -24.90 14.48 17.63
C VAL A 363 -25.87 13.45 18.17
N VAL A 364 -27.15 13.59 17.84
CA VAL A 364 -28.17 12.55 18.04
C VAL A 364 -28.91 12.34 16.72
N GLY A 365 -28.36 11.49 15.88
CA GLY A 365 -28.91 11.10 14.58
C GLY A 365 -29.55 9.71 14.58
N ASP A 366 -30.00 9.30 13.41
CA ASP A 366 -30.52 7.95 13.15
C ASP A 366 -29.47 6.90 13.55
N LEU A 367 -28.19 7.18 13.32
CA LEU A 367 -27.11 6.26 13.68
C LEU A 367 -27.01 6.06 15.20
N GLU A 368 -26.99 7.15 15.96
CA GLU A 368 -26.96 7.08 17.43
C GLU A 368 -28.19 6.35 17.99
N ARG A 369 -29.38 6.58 17.39
CA ARG A 369 -30.63 5.90 17.76
C ARG A 369 -30.58 4.39 17.50
N ILE A 370 -29.97 3.96 16.40
CA ILE A 370 -29.80 2.54 16.07
C ILE A 370 -28.77 1.88 17.00
N VAL A 371 -27.65 2.56 17.28
CA VAL A 371 -26.51 1.97 17.98
C VAL A 371 -26.70 1.91 19.50
N TYR A 372 -27.21 2.99 20.11
CA TYR A 372 -27.28 3.15 21.57
C TYR A 372 -28.72 3.24 22.08
N GLY A 373 -29.65 2.53 21.42
CA GLY A 373 -31.09 2.63 21.69
C GLY A 373 -31.45 2.61 23.19
N GLY A 374 -32.53 3.29 23.56
CA GLY A 374 -32.98 3.41 24.95
C GLY A 374 -33.43 4.82 25.32
N GLU A 375 -33.72 5.03 26.60
CA GLU A 375 -34.22 6.32 27.11
C GLU A 375 -33.10 7.36 27.32
N GLY A 376 -31.83 6.93 27.33
CA GLY A 376 -30.68 7.78 27.61
C GLY A 376 -30.51 8.94 26.64
N LEU A 377 -30.93 8.82 25.38
CA LEU A 377 -30.77 9.91 24.39
C LEU A 377 -31.59 11.16 24.74
N GLY A 378 -32.73 11.00 25.43
CA GLY A 378 -33.62 12.10 25.78
C GLY A 378 -32.99 13.14 26.70
N LYS A 379 -31.98 12.74 27.49
CA LYS A 379 -31.31 13.63 28.45
C LYS A 379 -30.65 14.85 27.80
N PHE A 380 -30.23 14.74 26.53
CA PHE A 380 -29.55 15.84 25.84
C PHE A 380 -30.47 17.04 25.60
N GLU A 381 -31.79 16.86 25.59
CA GLU A 381 -32.77 17.95 25.54
C GLU A 381 -32.74 18.83 26.80
N ASN A 382 -32.37 18.26 27.95
CA ASN A 382 -32.24 18.97 29.22
C ASN A 382 -30.82 19.54 29.40
N LEU A 383 -29.80 18.75 29.05
CA LEU A 383 -28.40 19.06 29.33
C LEU A 383 -27.79 20.11 28.39
N ALA A 384 -28.34 20.28 27.19
CA ALA A 384 -27.75 21.12 26.15
C ALA A 384 -28.81 21.91 25.39
N ARG A 385 -28.34 22.92 24.65
CA ARG A 385 -29.18 23.66 23.72
C ARG A 385 -29.20 22.95 22.37
N LYS A 386 -30.37 22.54 21.88
CA LYS A 386 -30.53 22.12 20.48
C LYS A 386 -30.22 23.29 19.54
N VAL A 387 -29.24 23.12 18.64
CA VAL A 387 -28.76 24.16 17.72
C VAL A 387 -29.04 23.84 16.25
N PHE A 388 -29.30 22.58 15.94
CA PHE A 388 -29.73 22.10 14.62
C PHE A 388 -30.70 20.93 14.79
N GLU A 389 -31.68 20.84 13.91
CA GLU A 389 -32.62 19.71 13.83
C GLU A 389 -33.15 19.56 12.41
N ASN A 390 -33.11 18.34 11.88
CA ASN A 390 -33.85 17.93 10.70
C ASN A 390 -34.57 16.59 10.98
N GLN A 391 -35.08 15.93 9.93
CA GLN A 391 -35.87 14.71 10.08
C GLN A 391 -35.09 13.54 10.69
N GLY A 392 -33.77 13.47 10.49
CA GLY A 392 -32.93 12.33 10.91
C GLY A 392 -31.82 12.70 11.88
N THR A 393 -31.58 13.96 12.22
CA THR A 393 -30.44 14.39 13.06
C THR A 393 -30.73 15.66 13.84
N ALA A 394 -30.35 15.65 15.11
CA ALA A 394 -30.25 16.83 15.96
C ALA A 394 -28.81 17.03 16.45
N ILE A 395 -28.39 18.29 16.58
CA ILE A 395 -27.12 18.67 17.20
C ILE A 395 -27.40 19.52 18.43
N TYR A 396 -26.74 19.17 19.53
CA TYR A 396 -26.85 19.84 20.80
C TYR A 396 -25.54 20.52 21.16
N GLU A 397 -25.59 21.80 21.54
CA GLU A 397 -24.46 22.56 22.05
C GLU A 397 -24.48 22.56 23.59
N GLY A 398 -23.40 22.05 24.17
CA GLY A 398 -23.19 21.97 25.60
C GLY A 398 -22.95 23.31 26.26
N ARG A 399 -23.50 23.46 27.48
CA ARG A 399 -23.26 24.61 28.37
C ARG A 399 -22.54 24.21 29.67
N TRP A 400 -21.77 23.13 29.62
CA TRP A 400 -21.21 22.47 30.81
C TRP A 400 -19.75 22.79 31.08
N ASN A 401 -19.23 23.91 30.55
CA ASN A 401 -17.87 24.38 30.83
C ASN A 401 -17.74 25.03 32.21
#